data_AF-T1DXD4-F1
#
_entry.id   AF-T1DXD4-F1
#
_cell.length_a   1.000
_cell.length_b   1.000
_cell.length_c   1.000
_cell.angle_alpha   90.00
_cell.angle_beta   90.00
_cell.angle_gamma   90.00
#
_symmetry.space_group_name_H-M   'P 1'
#
loop_
_entity.id
_entity.type
_entity.pdbx_description
1 polymer ?
#
loop_
_entity_poly.entity_id
_entity_poly.type
_entity_poly.pdbx_seq_one_letter_code
_entity_poly.pdbx_strand_id
1 'polypeptide(L)'
;MRDNIAFIRDIKQISKQESIFKKHKDEYKIIFEILGKIIGGKYKATDAGILFQPKGSKKAYNIEIASSSVRSLLMLNYYIFHIANKNDILMIDEPELNLHPKNQILVARLLVLLVNEGIKVFITTHSDYIVRELSNCIMLNNLSNEQIQKIKKQGYSKEYGLESKKVKAYLAENIKGKNTLRAVEIRQDLGIFMETFDEPIDLQNENQGLIFEEVMRGKRSGDDK
;
A
#
# COMPACT_ATOMS: atom_id res chain seq x y z
N MET A 1 -0.83 -6.41 -21.59
CA MET A 1 -0.15 -6.63 -20.29
C MET A 1 1.34 -6.53 -20.56
N ARG A 2 2.08 -5.60 -19.92
CA ARG A 2 3.54 -5.54 -20.05
C ARG A 2 4.14 -6.49 -19.02
N ASP A 3 5.00 -7.39 -19.47
CA ASP A 3 5.75 -8.32 -18.63
C ASP A 3 6.84 -7.55 -17.84
N ASN A 4 7.07 -7.94 -16.59
CA ASN A 4 8.12 -7.41 -15.71
C ASN A 4 9.50 -7.49 -16.37
N ILE A 5 9.79 -8.57 -17.10
CA ILE A 5 11.08 -8.77 -17.77
C ILE A 5 11.28 -7.72 -18.87
N ALA A 6 10.24 -7.47 -19.68
CA ALA A 6 10.28 -6.46 -20.72
C ALA A 6 10.42 -5.04 -20.13
N PHE A 7 9.75 -4.76 -19.01
CA PHE A 7 9.83 -3.47 -18.33
C PHE A 7 11.24 -3.13 -17.88
N ILE A 8 11.93 -4.08 -17.22
CA ILE A 8 13.30 -3.87 -16.74
C ILE A 8 14.26 -3.70 -17.91
N ARG A 9 14.11 -4.48 -18.97
CA ARG A 9 14.94 -4.35 -20.19
C ARG A 9 14.79 -2.96 -20.83
N ASP A 10 13.57 -2.44 -20.89
CA ASP A 10 13.27 -1.20 -21.59
C ASP A 10 13.32 0.04 -20.67
N ILE A 11 13.78 -0.12 -19.42
CA ILE A 11 13.65 0.91 -18.37
C ILE A 11 14.32 2.25 -18.73
N LYS A 12 15.43 2.21 -19.48
CA LYS A 12 16.12 3.42 -19.98
C LYS A 12 15.33 4.15 -21.06
N GLN A 13 14.56 3.42 -21.87
CA GLN A 13 13.67 4.06 -22.85
C GLN A 13 12.43 4.62 -22.15
N ILE A 14 11.88 3.86 -21.21
CA ILE A 14 10.77 4.29 -20.36
C ILE A 14 11.14 5.58 -19.60
N SER A 15 12.35 5.69 -19.05
CA SER A 15 12.77 6.86 -18.28
C SER A 15 12.76 8.18 -19.07
N LYS A 16 12.71 8.12 -20.40
CA LYS A 16 12.62 9.29 -21.29
C LYS A 16 11.18 9.76 -21.53
N GLN A 17 10.20 8.95 -21.15
CA GLN A 17 8.78 9.27 -21.27
C GLN A 17 8.31 10.02 -20.01
N GLU A 18 7.17 10.69 -20.13
CA GLU A 18 6.48 11.30 -19.00
C GLU A 18 5.03 10.83 -18.97
N SER A 19 4.63 10.33 -17.80
CA SER A 19 3.24 9.98 -17.52
C SER A 19 2.36 11.23 -17.50
N ILE A 20 1.04 11.03 -17.49
CA ILE A 20 0.10 12.14 -17.27
C ILE A 20 0.38 12.85 -15.93
N PHE A 21 0.74 12.08 -14.90
CA PHE A 21 1.06 12.62 -13.58
C PHE A 21 2.28 13.51 -13.61
N LYS A 22 3.32 13.12 -14.34
CA LYS A 22 4.55 13.89 -14.42
C LYS A 22 4.40 15.16 -15.27
N LYS A 23 3.63 15.10 -16.36
CA LYS A 23 3.32 16.26 -17.21
C LYS A 23 2.56 17.34 -16.44
N HIS A 24 1.68 16.95 -15.51
CA HIS A 24 0.87 17.84 -14.68
C HIS A 24 1.26 17.75 -13.20
N LYS A 25 2.57 17.82 -12.93
CA LYS A 25 3.14 17.53 -11.60
C LYS A 25 2.55 18.37 -10.46
N ASP A 26 2.17 19.61 -10.73
CA ASP A 26 1.61 20.50 -9.70
C ASP A 26 0.19 20.09 -9.29
N GLU A 27 -0.62 19.61 -10.25
CA GLU A 27 -1.95 19.04 -9.99
C GLU A 27 -1.83 17.74 -9.19
N TYR A 28 -0.87 16.89 -9.56
CA TYR A 28 -0.68 15.56 -8.98
C TYR A 28 0.39 15.51 -7.88
N LYS A 29 0.68 16.65 -7.24
CA LYS A 29 1.77 16.79 -6.27
C LYS A 29 1.68 15.77 -5.13
N ILE A 30 0.49 15.52 -4.61
CA ILE A 30 0.24 14.59 -3.50
C ILE A 30 0.68 13.16 -3.81
N ILE A 31 0.52 12.70 -5.06
CA ILE A 31 0.96 11.38 -5.53
C ILE A 31 2.49 11.27 -5.40
N PHE A 32 3.23 12.30 -5.81
CA PHE A 32 4.70 12.30 -5.70
C PHE A 32 5.18 12.45 -4.26
N GLU A 33 4.46 13.20 -3.43
CA GLU A 33 4.77 13.34 -2.00
C GLU A 33 4.64 12.02 -1.25
N ILE A 34 3.54 11.29 -1.45
CA ILE A 34 3.34 10.00 -0.79
C ILE A 34 4.30 8.94 -1.34
N LEU A 35 4.51 8.90 -2.66
CA LEU A 35 5.47 8.00 -3.29
C LEU A 35 6.90 8.23 -2.76
N GLY A 36 7.29 9.49 -2.59
CA GLY A 36 8.57 9.85 -1.99
C GLY A 36 8.70 9.43 -0.52
N LYS A 37 7.62 9.44 0.26
CA LYS A 37 7.59 8.94 1.65
C LYS A 37 7.77 7.42 1.70
N ILE A 38 7.12 6.68 0.79
CA ILE A 38 7.20 5.22 0.72
C ILE A 38 8.60 4.76 0.32
N ILE A 39 9.18 5.37 -0.72
CA ILE A 39 10.48 4.96 -1.28
C ILE A 39 11.65 5.44 -0.40
N GLY A 40 11.57 6.64 0.17
CA GLY A 40 12.66 7.21 0.96
C GLY A 40 13.91 7.55 0.13
N GLY A 41 13.78 7.79 -1.18
CA GLY A 41 14.89 8.05 -2.08
C GLY A 41 14.47 8.30 -3.53
N LYS A 42 15.42 8.21 -4.46
CA LYS A 42 15.20 8.40 -5.90
C LYS A 42 15.90 7.30 -6.70
N TYR A 43 15.27 6.86 -7.78
CA TYR A 43 15.88 5.97 -8.77
C TYR A 43 16.45 6.77 -9.93
N LYS A 44 17.54 6.28 -10.52
CA LYS A 44 18.14 6.82 -11.74
C LYS A 44 18.57 5.69 -12.67
N ALA A 45 17.96 5.59 -13.84
CA ALA A 45 18.44 4.71 -14.90
C ALA A 45 19.71 5.31 -15.52
N THR A 46 20.72 4.48 -15.72
CA THR A 46 21.98 4.81 -16.39
C THR A 46 22.35 3.70 -17.38
N ASP A 47 23.42 3.90 -18.15
CA ASP A 47 23.90 2.90 -19.11
C ASP A 47 24.45 1.64 -18.43
N ALA A 48 24.91 1.78 -17.19
CA ALA A 48 25.45 0.71 -16.37
C ALA A 48 24.39 0.00 -15.49
N GLY A 49 23.12 0.39 -15.61
CA GLY A 49 22.03 -0.15 -14.80
C GLY A 49 21.29 0.91 -13.98
N ILE A 50 20.55 0.45 -12.97
CA ILE A 50 19.67 1.30 -12.16
C ILE A 50 20.37 1.64 -10.85
N LEU A 51 20.43 2.92 -10.54
CA LEU A 51 20.97 3.43 -9.29
C LEU A 51 19.84 3.88 -8.36
N PHE A 52 20.00 3.64 -7.06
CA PHE A 52 19.17 4.18 -6.01
C PHE A 52 19.96 5.18 -5.15
N GLN A 53 19.39 6.36 -4.95
CA GLN A 53 19.93 7.40 -4.10
C GLN A 53 19.00 7.60 -2.89
N PRO A 54 19.40 7.18 -1.67
CA PRO A 54 18.63 7.43 -0.46
C PRO A 54 18.42 8.92 -0.21
N LYS A 55 17.28 9.29 0.37
CA LYS A 55 16.97 10.67 0.75
C LYS A 55 18.00 11.16 1.77
N GLY A 56 18.60 12.33 1.51
CA GLY A 56 19.66 12.90 2.36
C GLY A 56 21.07 12.41 2.04
N SER A 57 21.23 11.37 1.21
CA SER A 57 22.54 10.93 0.73
C SER A 57 22.91 11.63 -0.58
N LYS A 58 24.18 12.00 -0.73
CA LYS A 58 24.76 12.43 -2.02
C LYS A 58 25.22 11.23 -2.88
N LYS A 59 25.37 10.05 -2.28
CA LYS A 59 25.82 8.83 -2.95
C LYS A 59 24.64 8.04 -3.49
N ALA A 60 24.80 7.52 -4.71
CA ALA A 60 23.89 6.57 -5.32
C ALA A 60 24.56 5.20 -5.42
N TYR A 61 23.77 4.15 -5.29
CA TYR A 61 24.21 2.76 -5.21
C TYR A 61 23.52 1.94 -6.29
N ASN A 62 24.14 0.87 -6.78
CA ASN A 62 23.44 -0.08 -7.64
C ASN A 62 22.21 -0.61 -6.88
N ILE A 63 21.05 -0.66 -7.53
CA ILE A 63 19.81 -1.15 -6.94
C ILE A 63 19.92 -2.61 -6.46
N GLU A 64 20.84 -3.40 -7.02
CA GLU A 64 21.12 -4.78 -6.60
C GLU A 64 21.51 -4.89 -5.13
N ILE A 65 22.20 -3.88 -4.58
CA ILE A 65 22.60 -3.83 -3.17
C ILE A 65 21.61 -3.03 -2.30
N ALA A 66 20.51 -2.55 -2.88
CA ALA A 66 19.44 -1.88 -2.13
C ALA A 66 18.54 -2.90 -1.41
N SER A 67 17.82 -2.43 -0.39
CA SER A 67 16.85 -3.27 0.32
C SER A 67 15.80 -3.85 -0.62
N SER A 68 15.23 -5.00 -0.26
CA SER A 68 14.18 -5.66 -1.04
C SER A 68 12.97 -4.73 -1.25
N SER A 69 12.59 -3.95 -0.23
CA SER A 69 11.52 -2.94 -0.33
C SER A 69 11.77 -1.93 -1.46
N VAL A 70 13.00 -1.40 -1.55
CA VAL A 70 13.39 -0.45 -2.60
C VAL A 70 13.32 -1.13 -3.97
N ARG A 71 13.79 -2.36 -4.09
CA ARG A 71 13.70 -3.11 -5.35
C ARG A 71 12.25 -3.34 -5.79
N SER A 72 11.37 -3.76 -4.88
CA SER A 72 9.94 -4.00 -5.17
C SER A 72 9.21 -2.74 -5.66
N LEU A 73 9.57 -1.56 -5.14
CA LEU A 73 8.90 -0.30 -5.47
C LEU A 73 9.38 0.34 -6.79
N LEU A 74 10.43 -0.20 -7.41
CA LEU A 74 11.00 0.34 -8.65
C LEU A 74 9.96 0.46 -9.76
N MET A 75 9.23 -0.63 -10.03
CA MET A 75 8.27 -0.68 -11.14
C MET A 75 7.11 0.28 -10.93
N LEU A 76 6.54 0.31 -9.70
CA LEU A 76 5.49 1.25 -9.35
C LEU A 76 5.95 2.70 -9.50
N ASN A 77 7.18 3.01 -9.05
CA ASN A 77 7.76 4.34 -9.23
C ASN A 77 7.86 4.70 -10.72
N TYR A 78 8.45 3.83 -11.54
CA TYR A 78 8.62 4.13 -12.96
C TYR A 78 7.30 4.23 -13.71
N TYR A 79 6.31 3.39 -13.36
CA TYR A 79 4.97 3.49 -13.88
C TYR A 79 4.38 4.89 -13.62
N ILE A 80 4.37 5.33 -12.36
CA ILE A 80 3.82 6.64 -11.95
C ILE A 80 4.56 7.80 -12.62
N PHE A 81 5.88 7.73 -12.74
CA PHE A 81 6.68 8.82 -13.33
C PHE A 81 6.62 8.88 -14.86
N HIS A 82 6.50 7.74 -15.54
CA HIS A 82 6.85 7.65 -16.96
C HIS A 82 5.79 7.05 -17.86
N ILE A 83 4.88 6.22 -17.34
CA ILE A 83 3.96 5.43 -18.18
C ILE A 83 2.50 5.77 -17.91
N ALA A 84 2.13 5.97 -16.65
CA ALA A 84 0.75 6.03 -16.21
C ALA A 84 -0.09 7.03 -17.01
N ASN A 85 -1.28 6.58 -17.42
CA ASN A 85 -2.25 7.37 -18.16
C ASN A 85 -3.68 7.05 -17.69
N LYS A 86 -4.63 7.97 -17.91
CA LYS A 86 -6.03 7.76 -17.51
C LYS A 86 -6.59 6.52 -18.19
N ASN A 87 -7.40 5.76 -17.46
CA ASN A 87 -7.99 4.48 -17.87
C ASN A 87 -7.02 3.29 -17.96
N ASP A 88 -5.76 3.45 -17.59
CA ASP A 88 -4.85 2.31 -17.45
C ASP A 88 -5.36 1.32 -16.39
N ILE A 89 -5.01 0.06 -16.58
CA ILE A 89 -5.22 -0.99 -15.57
C ILE A 89 -3.88 -1.33 -14.94
N LEU A 90 -3.73 -1.02 -13.67
CA LEU A 90 -2.58 -1.37 -12.84
C LEU A 90 -2.91 -2.64 -12.05
N MET A 91 -2.19 -3.71 -12.35
CA MET A 91 -2.28 -4.99 -11.64
C MET A 91 -1.05 -5.15 -10.75
N ILE A 92 -1.23 -5.40 -9.45
CA ILE A 92 -0.12 -5.62 -8.51
C ILE A 92 -0.41 -6.86 -7.68
N ASP A 93 0.51 -7.81 -7.70
CA ASP A 93 0.47 -8.97 -6.82
C ASP A 93 1.17 -8.63 -5.51
N GLU A 94 0.50 -8.88 -4.37
CA GLU A 94 1.01 -8.66 -3.02
C GLU A 94 1.79 -7.33 -2.86
N PRO A 95 1.14 -6.15 -3.02
CA PRO A 95 1.80 -4.84 -2.94
C PRO A 95 2.51 -4.58 -1.60
N GLU A 96 2.19 -5.34 -0.55
CA GLU A 96 2.82 -5.34 0.76
C GLU A 96 4.16 -6.08 0.84
N LEU A 97 4.51 -6.90 -0.16
CA LEU A 97 5.66 -7.79 -0.08
C LEU A 97 6.95 -6.99 0.12
N ASN A 98 7.72 -7.36 1.15
CA ASN A 98 8.92 -6.65 1.61
C ASN A 98 8.69 -5.24 2.19
N LEU A 99 7.46 -4.80 2.45
CA LEU A 99 7.17 -3.48 3.02
C LEU A 99 6.90 -3.54 4.52
N HIS A 100 7.44 -2.58 5.26
CA HIS A 100 7.07 -2.34 6.65
C HIS A 100 5.58 -1.92 6.74
N PRO A 101 4.83 -2.31 7.79
CA PRO A 101 3.41 -1.96 7.97
C PRO A 101 3.03 -0.51 7.67
N LYS A 102 3.80 0.45 8.20
CA LYS A 102 3.62 1.89 7.92
C LYS A 102 3.65 2.23 6.42
N ASN A 103 4.48 1.55 5.63
CA ASN A 103 4.54 1.76 4.18
C ASN A 103 3.39 1.06 3.46
N GLN A 104 2.86 -0.05 3.97
CA GLN A 104 1.67 -0.70 3.42
C GLN A 104 0.44 0.24 3.49
N ILE A 105 0.27 0.94 4.62
CA ILE A 105 -0.76 1.99 4.79
C ILE A 105 -0.58 3.11 3.74
N LEU A 106 0.65 3.59 3.54
CA LEU A 106 0.91 4.62 2.54
C LEU A 106 0.70 4.13 1.10
N VAL A 107 1.00 2.86 0.81
CA VAL A 107 0.71 2.24 -0.49
C VAL A 107 -0.79 2.19 -0.72
N ALA A 108 -1.60 1.77 0.26
CA ALA A 108 -3.06 1.78 0.13
C ALA A 108 -3.59 3.19 -0.21
N ARG A 109 -3.12 4.23 0.50
CA ARG A 109 -3.46 5.63 0.19
C ARG A 109 -3.00 6.06 -1.22
N LEU A 110 -1.82 5.63 -1.64
CA LEU A 110 -1.33 5.90 -2.99
C LEU A 110 -2.25 5.26 -4.05
N LEU A 111 -2.68 4.01 -3.85
CA LEU A 111 -3.61 3.34 -4.75
C LEU A 111 -4.95 4.08 -4.83
N VAL A 112 -5.47 4.59 -3.70
CA VAL A 112 -6.68 5.42 -3.67
C VAL A 112 -6.52 6.67 -4.54
N LEU A 113 -5.39 7.38 -4.42
CA LEU A 113 -5.11 8.54 -5.26
C LEU A 113 -5.11 8.18 -6.75
N LEU A 114 -4.47 7.07 -7.13
CA LEU A 114 -4.45 6.60 -8.52
C LEU A 114 -5.87 6.26 -9.03
N VAL A 115 -6.68 5.60 -8.21
CA VAL A 115 -8.09 5.28 -8.54
C VAL A 115 -8.92 6.54 -8.73
N ASN A 116 -8.71 7.55 -7.88
CA ASN A 116 -9.41 8.83 -8.01
C ASN A 116 -9.04 9.57 -9.31
N GLU A 117 -7.83 9.37 -9.81
CA GLU A 117 -7.36 9.90 -11.11
C GLU A 117 -7.70 9.02 -12.32
N GLY A 118 -8.55 8.00 -12.15
CA GLY A 118 -9.07 7.18 -13.24
C GLY A 118 -8.17 6.01 -13.64
N ILE A 119 -7.19 5.63 -12.81
CA ILE A 119 -6.48 4.36 -12.96
C ILE A 119 -7.34 3.24 -12.36
N LYS A 120 -7.56 2.16 -13.11
CA LYS A 120 -8.19 0.95 -12.57
C LYS A 120 -7.12 0.14 -11.87
N VAL A 121 -7.33 -0.17 -10.60
CA VAL A 121 -6.37 -0.93 -9.79
C VAL A 121 -6.94 -2.31 -9.48
N PHE A 122 -6.15 -3.35 -9.72
CA PHE A 122 -6.43 -4.71 -9.31
C PHE A 122 -5.26 -5.20 -8.46
N ILE A 123 -5.54 -5.62 -7.23
CA ILE A 123 -4.53 -6.17 -6.33
C ILE A 123 -4.99 -7.49 -5.71
N THR A 124 -4.03 -8.34 -5.42
CA THR A 124 -4.12 -9.45 -4.45
C THR A 124 -3.36 -9.01 -3.21
N THR A 125 -3.85 -9.36 -2.03
CA THR A 125 -3.20 -8.98 -0.78
C THR A 125 -3.59 -9.92 0.35
N HIS A 126 -2.63 -10.15 1.24
CA HIS A 126 -2.78 -10.76 2.55
C HIS A 126 -2.61 -9.72 3.68
N SER A 127 -2.49 -8.44 3.33
CA SER A 127 -2.23 -7.36 4.30
C SER A 127 -3.49 -6.77 4.90
N ASP A 128 -3.66 -6.98 6.20
CA ASP A 128 -4.66 -6.28 7.01
C ASP A 128 -4.46 -4.76 6.98
N TYR A 129 -3.21 -4.30 6.94
CA TYR A 129 -2.90 -2.88 6.89
C TYR A 129 -3.43 -2.23 5.62
N ILE A 130 -3.35 -2.92 4.48
CA ILE A 130 -3.88 -2.43 3.21
C ILE A 130 -5.41 -2.44 3.25
N VAL A 131 -6.02 -3.56 3.61
CA VAL A 131 -7.48 -3.71 3.65
C VAL A 131 -8.12 -2.69 4.60
N ARG A 132 -7.61 -2.58 5.84
CA ARG A 132 -8.11 -1.62 6.83
C ARG A 132 -7.92 -0.19 6.38
N GLU A 133 -6.81 0.14 5.72
CA GLU A 133 -6.60 1.50 5.23
C GLU A 133 -7.50 1.84 4.05
N LEU A 134 -7.78 0.90 3.14
CA LEU A 134 -8.80 1.09 2.10
C LEU A 134 -10.19 1.27 2.72
N SER A 135 -10.51 0.51 3.76
CA SER A 135 -11.74 0.65 4.56
C SER A 135 -11.85 2.06 5.18
N ASN A 136 -10.78 2.56 5.80
CA ASN A 136 -10.69 3.92 6.34
C ASN A 136 -10.91 4.97 5.24
N CYS A 137 -10.29 4.80 4.06
CA CYS A 137 -10.44 5.71 2.92
C CYS A 137 -11.88 5.74 2.38
N ILE A 138 -12.58 4.59 2.41
CA ILE A 138 -14.01 4.53 2.07
C ILE A 138 -14.83 5.34 3.07
N MET A 139 -14.66 5.07 4.37
CA MET A 139 -15.39 5.79 5.42
C MET A 139 -15.08 7.29 5.42
N LEU A 140 -13.84 7.68 5.10
CA LEU A 140 -13.38 9.07 5.01
C LEU A 140 -14.21 9.89 4.02
N ASN A 141 -14.68 9.29 2.93
CA ASN A 141 -15.45 9.98 1.91
C ASN A 141 -16.86 10.40 2.37
N ASN A 142 -17.34 9.89 3.52
CA ASN A 142 -18.57 10.35 4.17
C ASN A 142 -18.36 11.56 5.08
N LEU A 143 -17.11 11.95 5.37
CA LEU A 143 -16.83 13.01 6.32
C LEU A 143 -16.92 14.39 5.66
N SER A 144 -17.48 15.36 6.39
CA SER A 144 -17.43 16.76 6.02
C SER A 144 -16.00 17.32 6.12
N ASN A 145 -15.73 18.43 5.43
CA ASN A 145 -14.43 19.09 5.49
C ASN A 145 -14.01 19.42 6.94
N GLU A 146 -14.96 19.83 7.79
CA GLU A 146 -14.72 20.13 9.21
C GLU A 146 -14.33 18.88 10.02
N GLN A 147 -15.00 17.75 9.77
CA GLN A 147 -14.66 16.47 10.40
C GLN A 147 -13.26 16.01 9.97
N ILE A 148 -12.91 16.17 8.68
CA ILE A 148 -11.57 15.85 8.18
C ILE A 148 -10.49 16.71 8.85
N GLN A 149 -10.75 18.00 9.13
CA GLN A 149 -9.78 18.83 9.86
C GLN A 149 -9.45 18.28 11.25
N LYS A 150 -10.42 17.65 11.94
CA LYS A 150 -10.20 17.05 13.27
C LYS A 150 -9.23 15.87 13.21
N ILE A 151 -9.24 15.10 12.12
CA ILE A 151 -8.38 13.92 11.91
C ILE A 151 -7.14 14.19 11.03
N LYS A 152 -6.87 15.46 10.72
CA LYS A 152 -5.73 15.86 9.89
C LYS A 152 -4.38 15.55 10.54
N LYS A 153 -4.30 15.55 11.88
CA LYS A 153 -3.08 15.19 12.63
C LYS A 153 -2.66 13.74 12.42
N GLN A 154 -3.61 12.88 12.07
CA GLN A 154 -3.43 11.47 11.73
C GLN A 154 -3.02 11.28 10.25
N GLY A 155 -2.83 12.37 9.51
CA GLY A 155 -2.36 12.36 8.12
C GLY A 155 -3.45 12.10 7.09
N TYR A 156 -4.73 12.24 7.45
CA TYR A 156 -5.85 12.15 6.52
C TYR A 156 -6.16 13.51 5.88
N SER A 157 -6.62 13.46 4.64
CA SER A 157 -7.04 14.59 3.85
C SER A 157 -8.13 14.13 2.87
N LYS A 158 -8.88 15.08 2.30
CA LYS A 158 -10.05 14.77 1.46
C LYS A 158 -9.71 13.95 0.21
N GLU A 159 -8.49 14.12 -0.29
CA GLU A 159 -7.96 13.44 -1.47
C GLU A 159 -7.88 11.91 -1.31
N TYR A 160 -7.80 11.42 -0.06
CA TYR A 160 -7.83 9.99 0.24
C TYR A 160 -9.25 9.43 0.37
N GLY A 161 -10.30 10.23 0.14
CA GLY A 161 -11.67 9.71 0.13
C GLY A 161 -11.88 8.74 -1.04
N LEU A 162 -12.46 7.57 -0.76
CA LEU A 162 -12.79 6.56 -1.76
C LEU A 162 -14.30 6.29 -1.78
N GLU A 163 -14.91 6.36 -2.97
CA GLU A 163 -16.30 5.95 -3.12
C GLU A 163 -16.41 4.42 -3.08
N SER A 164 -17.26 3.88 -2.21
CA SER A 164 -17.52 2.44 -2.05
C SER A 164 -17.87 1.75 -3.38
N LYS A 165 -18.68 2.39 -4.23
CA LYS A 165 -19.06 1.89 -5.57
C LYS A 165 -17.88 1.69 -6.54
N LYS A 166 -16.72 2.32 -6.28
CA LYS A 166 -15.49 2.13 -7.07
C LYS A 166 -14.69 0.90 -6.64
N VAL A 167 -15.09 0.24 -5.56
CA VAL A 167 -14.35 -0.87 -4.95
C VAL A 167 -15.16 -2.15 -5.08
N LYS A 168 -14.45 -3.23 -5.40
CA LYS A 168 -14.95 -4.60 -5.28
C LYS A 168 -13.88 -5.40 -4.56
N ALA A 169 -14.27 -6.19 -3.58
CA ALA A 169 -13.39 -7.04 -2.80
C ALA A 169 -13.93 -8.47 -2.82
N TYR A 170 -13.01 -9.43 -2.86
CA TYR A 170 -13.31 -10.84 -2.91
C TYR A 170 -12.36 -11.57 -1.97
N LEU A 171 -12.91 -12.47 -1.16
CA LEU A 171 -12.16 -13.36 -0.30
C LEU A 171 -11.95 -14.69 -1.03
N ALA A 172 -10.70 -15.14 -1.09
CA ALA A 172 -10.36 -16.43 -1.65
C ALA A 172 -10.48 -17.52 -0.58
N GLU A 173 -11.33 -18.52 -0.83
CA GLU A 173 -11.63 -19.59 0.11
C GLU A 173 -11.56 -20.95 -0.58
N ASN A 174 -11.09 -21.97 0.14
CA ASN A 174 -11.16 -23.35 -0.32
C ASN A 174 -12.37 -24.05 0.33
N ILE A 175 -13.42 -24.30 -0.46
CA ILE A 175 -14.62 -25.00 0.00
C ILE A 175 -14.59 -26.41 -0.57
N LYS A 176 -14.43 -27.41 0.30
CA LYS A 176 -14.42 -28.84 -0.06
C LYS A 176 -13.43 -29.17 -1.19
N GLY A 177 -12.22 -28.62 -1.14
CA GLY A 177 -11.17 -28.85 -2.14
C GLY A 177 -11.27 -27.99 -3.40
N LYS A 178 -12.27 -27.10 -3.51
CA LYS A 178 -12.41 -26.16 -4.63
C LYS A 178 -12.08 -24.74 -4.19
N ASN A 179 -11.17 -24.09 -4.91
CA ASN A 179 -10.87 -22.67 -4.72
C ASN A 179 -12.02 -21.82 -5.29
N THR A 180 -12.57 -20.95 -4.46
CA THR A 180 -13.72 -20.09 -4.77
C THR A 180 -13.45 -18.66 -4.32
N LEU A 181 -14.15 -17.70 -4.92
CA LEU A 181 -14.10 -16.29 -4.53
C LEU A 181 -15.46 -15.88 -3.97
N ARG A 182 -15.50 -15.47 -2.70
CA ARG A 182 -16.69 -14.91 -2.05
C ARG A 182 -16.64 -13.40 -2.13
N ALA A 183 -17.67 -12.77 -2.68
CA ALA A 183 -17.77 -11.32 -2.69
C ALA A 183 -17.91 -10.79 -1.26
N VAL A 184 -17.18 -9.73 -0.96
CA VAL A 184 -17.19 -9.08 0.35
C VAL A 184 -18.13 -7.88 0.31
N GLU A 185 -18.90 -7.68 1.37
CA GLU A 185 -19.76 -6.52 1.48
C GLU A 185 -18.92 -5.25 1.70
N ILE A 186 -19.22 -4.21 0.93
CA ILE A 186 -18.57 -2.90 1.03
C ILE A 186 -19.65 -1.85 1.18
N ARG A 187 -19.56 -1.06 2.25
CA ARG A 187 -20.49 0.03 2.53
C ARG A 187 -19.74 1.33 2.75
N GLN A 188 -20.34 2.45 2.35
CA GLN A 188 -19.69 3.74 2.49
C GLN A 188 -19.45 4.14 3.96
N ASP A 189 -20.34 3.71 4.87
CA ASP A 189 -20.32 4.03 6.30
C ASP A 189 -19.51 3.06 7.16
N LEU A 190 -19.29 1.82 6.69
CA LEU A 190 -18.55 0.77 7.42
C LEU A 190 -17.23 0.35 6.73
N GLY A 191 -17.01 0.77 5.49
CA GLY A 191 -15.87 0.37 4.68
C GLY A 191 -15.98 -1.08 4.16
N ILE A 192 -14.89 -1.84 4.22
CA ILE A 192 -14.82 -3.23 3.77
C ILE A 192 -15.08 -4.16 4.97
N PHE A 193 -16.14 -4.96 4.92
CA PHE A 193 -16.51 -5.87 6.01
C PHE A 193 -15.84 -7.24 5.84
N MET A 194 -14.68 -7.47 6.46
CA MET A 194 -13.97 -8.76 6.40
C MET A 194 -13.93 -9.44 7.76
N GLU A 195 -14.77 -10.45 7.97
CA GLU A 195 -14.80 -11.26 9.21
C GLU A 195 -13.54 -12.12 9.41
N THR A 196 -12.88 -12.52 8.33
CA THR A 196 -11.83 -13.57 8.37
C THR A 196 -10.49 -13.16 8.95
N PHE A 197 -10.21 -11.86 9.08
CA PHE A 197 -8.91 -11.40 9.58
C PHE A 197 -8.93 -11.01 11.06
N ASP A 198 -10.12 -10.74 11.62
CA ASP A 198 -10.24 -10.36 13.04
C ASP A 198 -10.05 -11.58 13.94
N GLU A 199 -10.57 -12.76 13.56
CA GLU A 199 -10.53 -13.97 14.40
C GLU A 199 -9.10 -14.42 14.77
N PRO A 200 -8.12 -14.54 13.85
CA PRO A 200 -6.76 -14.92 14.24
C PRO A 200 -6.05 -13.88 15.11
N ILE A 201 -6.35 -12.59 14.90
CA ILE A 201 -5.75 -11.48 15.67
C ILE A 201 -6.32 -11.47 17.09
N ASP A 202 -7.64 -11.57 17.21
CA ASP A 202 -8.32 -11.61 18.51
C ASP A 202 -7.87 -12.81 19.33
N LEU A 203 -7.73 -13.98 18.68
CA LEU A 203 -7.20 -15.18 19.31
C LEU A 203 -5.75 -14.99 19.78
N GLN A 204 -4.88 -14.35 18.98
CA GLN A 204 -3.51 -14.06 19.41
C GLN A 204 -3.47 -13.10 20.60
N ASN A 205 -4.30 -12.06 20.59
CA ASN A 205 -4.40 -11.10 21.68
C ASN A 205 -4.85 -11.76 22.98
N GLU A 206 -5.88 -12.62 22.91
CA GLU A 206 -6.36 -13.41 24.05
C GLU A 206 -5.25 -14.32 24.61
N ASN A 207 -4.62 -15.10 23.73
CA ASN A 207 -3.51 -15.99 24.12
C ASN A 207 -2.37 -15.23 24.79
N GLN A 208 -1.98 -14.07 24.25
CA GLN A 208 -0.94 -13.24 24.84
C GLN A 208 -1.33 -12.73 26.23
N GLY A 209 -2.59 -12.34 26.43
CA GLY A 209 -3.12 -11.96 27.73
C GLY A 209 -2.99 -13.08 28.75
N LEU A 210 -3.46 -14.29 28.40
CA LEU A 210 -3.39 -15.48 29.25
C LEU A 210 -1.93 -15.85 29.62
N ILE A 211 -1.02 -15.84 28.63
CA ILE A 211 0.40 -16.12 28.86
C ILE A 211 1.01 -15.08 29.80
N PHE A 212 0.70 -13.80 29.60
CA PHE A 212 1.23 -12.72 30.44
C PHE A 212 0.77 -12.84 31.89
N GLU A 213 -0.50 -13.18 32.12
CA GLU A 213 -1.03 -13.41 33.47
C GLU A 213 -0.26 -14.52 34.19
N GLU A 214 0.00 -15.64 33.51
CA GLU A 214 0.71 -16.77 34.11
C GLU A 214 2.18 -16.43 34.41
N VAL A 215 2.85 -15.68 33.53
CA VAL A 215 4.20 -15.15 33.77
C VAL A 215 4.23 -14.26 35.01
N MET A 216 3.21 -13.43 35.22
CA MET A 216 3.14 -12.53 36.39
C MET A 216 2.83 -13.27 37.69
N ARG A 217 2.01 -14.33 37.65
CA ARG A 217 1.79 -15.22 38.80
C ARG A 217 3.08 -15.90 39.23
N GLY A 218 3.85 -16.46 38.28
CA GLY A 218 5.12 -17.11 38.56
C GLY A 218 6.18 -16.19 39.18
N LYS A 219 6.21 -14.91 38.79
CA LYS A 219 7.12 -13.91 39.40
C LYS A 219 6.75 -13.56 40.84
N ARG A 220 5.46 -13.39 41.13
CA ARG A 220 4.99 -13.11 42.51
C ARG A 220 5.31 -14.25 43.48
N SER A 221 5.34 -15.50 43.02
CA SER A 221 5.72 -16.65 43.85
C SER A 221 7.24 -16.83 44.03
N GLY A 222 8.07 -16.09 43.30
CA GLY A 222 9.53 -16.16 43.35
C GLY A 222 10.18 -15.11 44.26
N ASP A 223 9.50 -14.00 44.54
CA ASP A 223 10.01 -12.90 45.39
C ASP A 223 9.78 -13.13 46.90
N ASP A 224 9.08 -14.22 47.28
CA ASP A 224 8.83 -14.63 48.67
C ASP A 224 9.82 -15.71 49.19
N LYS A 225 11.01 -15.84 48.58
CA LYS A 225 12.07 -16.77 49.03
C LYS A 225 13.41 -16.09 49.30
#